data_AF-A0A3C0TCQ1-F1
#
_entry.id   AF-A0A3C0TCQ1-F1
#
_cell.length_a   1.000
_cell.length_b   1.000
_cell.length_c   1.000
_cell.angle_alpha   90.00
_cell.angle_beta   90.00
_cell.angle_gamma   90.00
#
_symmetry.space_group_name_H-M   'P 1'
#
loop_
_entity.id
_entity.type
_entity.pdbx_description
1 polymer ?
#
loop_
_entity_poly.entity_id
_entity_poly.type
_entity_poly.pdbx_seq_one_letter_code
_entity_poly.pdbx_strand_id
1 'polypeptide(L)'
;MKGTHDQAGTLSEVAVDAVHRVVTDQDRITQSYVDDLAQNGVSDAAYVELVGVIVAVLSIDEFHRALGLPLEDLPNAIPGEPDRYRPTQAVKDIGFVPTLPRDGATGNEADLWSNGGTANVLRALTLVPDALRHWRALARVQYLSLEGMANFGKAADRSINRMQMELVAGRVSAINQCFY
;
A
#
# COMPACT_ATOMS: atom_id res chain seq x y z
N MET A 1 6.76 22.17 -0.91
CA MET A 1 7.39 22.78 -2.10
C MET A 1 7.01 21.90 -3.27
N LYS A 2 6.51 22.49 -4.36
CA LYS A 2 6.26 21.76 -5.60
C LYS A 2 7.62 21.38 -6.19
N GLY A 3 7.89 20.08 -6.34
CA GLY A 3 9.09 19.58 -7.01
C GLY A 3 8.87 19.45 -8.50
N THR A 4 9.92 19.68 -9.30
CA THR A 4 9.93 19.30 -10.72
C THR A 4 10.62 17.94 -10.81
N HIS A 5 9.96 16.97 -11.44
CA HIS A 5 10.41 15.57 -11.49
C HIS A 5 10.49 15.10 -12.95
N ASP A 6 11.39 14.15 -13.25
CA ASP A 6 11.50 13.55 -14.57
C ASP A 6 10.21 12.79 -14.94
N GLN A 7 9.75 12.91 -16.19
CA GLN A 7 8.48 12.34 -16.63
C GLN A 7 8.62 11.48 -17.88
N ALA A 8 7.95 10.32 -17.87
CA ALA A 8 7.80 9.44 -19.04
C ALA A 8 6.65 9.87 -19.99
N GLY A 9 5.86 10.89 -19.63
CA GLY A 9 4.94 11.60 -20.53
C GLY A 9 3.44 11.21 -20.47
N THR A 10 3.03 10.26 -19.63
CA THR A 10 1.63 9.78 -19.55
C THR A 10 0.88 10.13 -18.26
N LEU A 11 1.59 10.44 -17.16
CA LEU A 11 0.99 10.84 -15.88
C LEU A 11 1.03 12.35 -15.70
N SER A 12 0.08 12.92 -14.96
CA SER A 12 0.10 14.33 -14.60
C SER A 12 1.24 14.66 -13.64
N GLU A 13 1.74 15.90 -13.66
CA GLU A 13 2.78 16.35 -12.72
C GLU A 13 2.37 16.15 -11.26
N VAL A 14 1.08 16.30 -10.96
CA VAL A 14 0.51 16.11 -9.63
C VAL A 14 0.60 14.64 -9.19
N ALA A 15 0.33 13.71 -10.10
CA ALA A 15 0.46 12.28 -9.81
C ALA A 15 1.93 11.90 -9.60
N VAL A 16 2.84 12.40 -10.44
CA VAL A 16 4.29 12.15 -10.29
C VAL A 16 4.81 12.70 -8.95
N ASP A 17 4.47 13.94 -8.59
CA ASP A 17 4.84 14.51 -7.28
C ASP A 17 4.27 13.68 -6.12
N ALA A 18 3.04 13.16 -6.27
CA ALA A 18 2.46 12.25 -5.28
C ALA A 18 3.23 10.93 -5.15
N VAL A 19 3.71 10.35 -6.26
CA VAL A 19 4.60 9.18 -6.22
C VAL A 19 5.83 9.51 -5.40
N HIS A 20 6.56 10.57 -5.76
CA HIS A 20 7.76 10.97 -5.02
C HIS A 20 7.49 11.13 -3.53
N ARG A 21 6.41 11.82 -3.18
CA ARG A 21 6.07 12.09 -1.78
C ARG A 21 5.77 10.83 -0.98
N VAL A 22 5.08 9.85 -1.58
CA VAL A 22 4.81 8.55 -0.95
C VAL A 22 6.12 7.77 -0.72
N VAL A 23 7.10 7.90 -1.62
CA VAL A 23 8.38 7.19 -1.51
C VAL A 23 9.36 7.88 -0.53
N THR A 24 9.45 9.20 -0.55
CA THR A 24 10.55 9.93 0.12
C THR A 24 10.13 10.83 1.28
N ASP A 25 8.85 11.20 1.38
CA ASP A 25 8.37 12.30 2.25
C ASP A 25 7.04 11.92 2.95
N GLN A 26 6.96 10.71 3.49
CA GLN A 26 5.72 10.16 4.07
C GLN A 26 5.18 10.97 5.25
N ASP A 27 6.07 11.54 6.07
CA ASP A 27 5.77 12.41 7.21
C ASP A 27 5.09 13.73 6.82
N ARG A 28 5.17 14.10 5.54
CA ARG A 28 4.58 15.33 5.00
C ARG A 28 3.24 15.10 4.30
N ILE A 29 2.74 13.87 4.31
CA ILE A 29 1.39 13.53 3.87
C ILE A 29 0.43 13.91 4.99
N THR A 30 -0.43 14.88 4.72
CA THR A 30 -1.44 15.42 5.66
C THR A 30 -2.83 15.34 5.05
N GLN A 31 -3.88 15.53 5.85
CA GLN A 31 -5.25 15.66 5.34
C GLN A 31 -5.34 16.75 4.26
N SER A 32 -4.77 17.93 4.53
CA SER A 32 -4.80 19.05 3.59
C SER A 32 -4.11 18.72 2.27
N TYR A 33 -3.02 17.95 2.31
CA TYR A 33 -2.35 17.51 1.08
C TYR A 33 -3.23 16.55 0.26
N VAL A 34 -3.88 15.58 0.91
CA VAL A 34 -4.78 14.65 0.22
C VAL A 34 -6.00 15.38 -0.36
N ASP A 35 -6.54 16.36 0.37
CA ASP A 35 -7.63 17.20 -0.13
C ASP A 35 -7.18 18.09 -1.31
N ASP A 36 -5.95 18.61 -1.28
CA ASP A 36 -5.35 19.38 -2.39
C ASP A 36 -5.14 18.50 -3.63
N LEU A 37 -4.72 17.24 -3.48
CA LEU A 37 -4.61 16.29 -4.60
C LEU A 37 -5.96 16.15 -5.33
N ALA A 38 -7.06 16.01 -4.58
CA ALA A 38 -8.40 15.89 -5.15
C ALA A 38 -8.81 17.14 -5.94
N GLN A 39 -8.47 18.33 -5.44
CA GLN A 39 -8.71 19.60 -6.14
C GLN A 39 -7.89 19.74 -7.42
N ASN A 40 -6.76 19.03 -7.51
CA ASN A 40 -5.84 19.05 -8.66
C ASN A 40 -5.98 17.80 -9.56
N GLY A 41 -7.10 17.08 -9.47
CA GLY A 41 -7.46 16.01 -10.40
C GLY A 41 -7.02 14.60 -9.99
N VAL A 42 -6.46 14.41 -8.79
CA VAL A 42 -6.15 13.09 -8.22
C VAL A 42 -7.10 12.81 -7.07
N SER A 43 -8.19 12.07 -7.34
CA SER A 43 -9.19 11.74 -6.30
C SER A 43 -8.60 10.93 -5.15
N ASP A 44 -9.31 10.85 -4.02
CA ASP A 44 -8.93 10.00 -2.89
C ASP A 44 -8.74 8.53 -3.29
N ALA A 45 -9.63 8.00 -4.14
CA ALA A 45 -9.53 6.66 -4.69
C ALA A 45 -8.30 6.50 -5.61
N ALA A 46 -8.05 7.46 -6.52
CA ALA A 46 -6.88 7.41 -7.40
C ALA A 46 -5.56 7.52 -6.61
N TYR A 47 -5.55 8.30 -5.53
CA TYR A 47 -4.42 8.37 -4.61
C TYR A 47 -4.18 7.02 -3.91
N VAL A 48 -5.23 6.36 -3.41
CA VAL A 48 -5.12 5.04 -2.78
C VAL A 48 -4.65 3.96 -3.77
N GLU A 49 -5.17 3.99 -5.01
CA GLU A 49 -4.70 3.11 -6.09
C GLU A 49 -3.21 3.32 -6.39
N LEU A 50 -2.79 4.58 -6.52
CA LEU A 50 -1.40 4.98 -6.73
C LEU A 50 -0.50 4.47 -5.59
N VAL A 51 -0.92 4.63 -4.33
CA VAL A 51 -0.20 4.08 -3.16
C VAL A 51 -0.09 2.56 -3.27
N GLY A 52 -1.17 1.86 -3.62
CA GLY A 52 -1.17 0.40 -3.78
C GLY A 52 -0.17 -0.09 -4.83
N VAL A 53 -0.12 0.57 -6.00
CA VAL A 53 0.83 0.25 -7.08
C VAL A 53 2.27 0.52 -6.63
N ILE A 54 2.54 1.68 -6.04
CA ILE A 54 3.89 2.04 -5.58
C ILE A 54 4.40 1.06 -4.54
N VAL A 55 3.58 0.72 -3.54
CA VAL A 55 3.99 -0.21 -2.48
C VAL A 55 4.30 -1.58 -3.07
N ALA A 56 3.52 -2.06 -4.05
CA ALA A 56 3.79 -3.32 -4.72
C ALA A 56 5.12 -3.29 -5.49
N VAL A 57 5.33 -2.26 -6.32
CA VAL A 57 6.56 -2.11 -7.13
C VAL A 57 7.79 -1.97 -6.24
N LEU A 58 7.75 -1.07 -5.25
CA LEU A 58 8.87 -0.88 -4.32
C LEU A 58 9.21 -2.16 -3.55
N SER A 59 8.20 -2.91 -3.10
CA SER A 59 8.45 -4.16 -2.37
C SER A 59 9.14 -5.20 -3.27
N ILE A 60 8.77 -5.29 -4.54
CA ILE A 60 9.42 -6.17 -5.53
C ILE A 60 10.85 -5.70 -5.81
N ASP A 61 11.03 -4.42 -6.12
CA ASP A 61 12.32 -3.82 -6.45
C ASP A 61 13.32 -3.95 -5.30
N GLU A 62 12.92 -3.59 -4.08
CA GLU A 62 13.80 -3.67 -2.91
C GLU A 62 14.16 -5.11 -2.58
N PHE A 63 13.25 -6.06 -2.81
CA PHE A 63 13.55 -7.48 -2.67
C PHE A 63 14.60 -7.93 -3.69
N HIS A 64 14.51 -7.49 -4.95
CA HIS A 64 15.52 -7.79 -5.97
C HIS A 64 16.87 -7.15 -5.64
N ARG A 65 16.89 -5.87 -5.25
CA ARG A 65 18.11 -5.16 -4.81
C ARG A 65 18.78 -5.87 -3.64
N ALA A 66 18.01 -6.31 -2.64
CA ALA A 66 18.53 -7.04 -1.49
C ALA A 66 19.16 -8.39 -1.86
N LEU A 67 18.68 -9.04 -2.92
CA LEU A 67 19.24 -10.29 -3.44
C LEU A 67 20.36 -10.09 -4.48
N GLY A 68 20.63 -8.85 -4.89
CA GLY A 68 21.58 -8.54 -5.98
C GLY A 68 21.08 -9.00 -7.35
N LEU A 69 19.76 -9.11 -7.53
CA LEU A 69 19.12 -9.47 -8.79
C LEU A 69 18.84 -8.22 -9.64
N PRO A 70 18.78 -8.34 -10.98
CA PRO A 70 18.26 -7.26 -11.82
C PRO A 70 16.81 -6.94 -11.45
N LEU A 71 16.38 -5.70 -11.69
CA LEU A 71 14.98 -5.31 -11.53
C LEU A 71 14.12 -5.98 -12.60
N GLU A 72 12.89 -6.31 -12.25
CA GLU A 72 11.91 -6.86 -13.18
C GLU A 72 11.42 -5.78 -14.14
N ASP A 73 11.25 -6.13 -15.42
CA ASP A 73 10.61 -5.24 -16.38
C ASP A 73 9.12 -5.09 -16.04
N LEU A 74 8.58 -3.88 -16.19
CA LEU A 74 7.15 -3.66 -16.02
C LEU A 74 6.37 -4.39 -17.11
N PRO A 75 5.22 -5.00 -16.77
CA PRO A 75 4.37 -5.66 -17.76
C PRO A 75 3.84 -4.63 -18.77
N ASN A 76 3.58 -5.08 -20.00
CA ASN A 76 2.90 -4.26 -20.99
C ASN A 76 1.49 -3.90 -20.51
N ALA A 77 1.16 -2.61 -20.56
CA ALA A 77 -0.17 -2.13 -20.22
C ALA A 77 -1.23 -2.76 -21.14
N ILE A 78 -2.33 -3.22 -20.55
CA ILE A 78 -3.47 -3.76 -21.28
C ILE A 78 -4.47 -2.62 -21.54
N PRO A 79 -5.02 -2.46 -22.75
CA PRO A 79 -6.05 -1.46 -23.02
C PRO A 79 -7.29 -1.67 -22.14
N GLY A 80 -7.85 -0.58 -21.61
CA GLY A 80 -9.06 -0.62 -20.79
C GLY A 80 -9.37 0.74 -20.17
N GLU A 81 -10.61 0.90 -19.71
CA GLU A 81 -11.03 2.05 -18.91
C GLU A 81 -11.03 1.66 -17.43
N PRO A 82 -10.68 2.57 -16.51
CA PRO A 82 -10.82 2.32 -15.08
C PRO A 82 -12.29 2.10 -14.73
N ASP A 83 -12.58 1.05 -13.93
CA ASP A 83 -13.95 0.75 -13.50
C ASP A 83 -14.53 1.80 -12.55
N ARG A 84 -13.65 2.59 -11.91
CA ARG A 84 -13.96 3.61 -10.91
C ARG A 84 -14.79 3.05 -9.75
N TYR A 85 -14.58 1.78 -9.43
CA TYR A 85 -15.27 1.11 -8.35
C TYR A 85 -14.93 1.79 -7.02
N ARG A 86 -15.97 2.02 -6.21
CA ARG A 86 -15.83 2.61 -4.88
C ARG A 86 -16.73 1.87 -3.90
N PRO A 87 -16.19 1.29 -2.81
CA PRO A 87 -17.02 0.61 -1.82
C PRO A 87 -18.03 1.56 -1.19
N THR A 88 -19.30 1.13 -1.13
CA THR A 88 -20.40 1.95 -0.58
C THR A 88 -20.31 2.10 0.94
N GLN A 89 -19.66 1.15 1.61
CA GLN A 89 -19.48 1.13 3.07
C GLN A 89 -18.22 1.89 3.53
N ALA A 90 -17.46 2.50 2.62
CA ALA A 90 -16.27 3.26 2.98
C ALA A 90 -16.64 4.56 3.73
N VAL A 91 -16.02 4.78 4.89
CA VAL A 91 -16.29 5.91 5.78
C VAL A 91 -15.01 6.69 6.07
N LYS A 92 -15.14 7.99 6.36
CA LYS A 92 -14.04 8.81 6.88
C LYS A 92 -14.02 8.71 8.41
N ASP A 93 -13.30 7.74 8.94
CA ASP A 93 -13.19 7.51 10.39
C ASP A 93 -11.72 7.46 10.87
N ILE A 94 -10.81 6.98 10.02
CA ILE A 94 -9.38 6.89 10.30
C ILE A 94 -8.56 7.47 9.13
N GLY A 95 -7.38 8.01 9.44
CA GLY A 95 -6.44 8.50 8.43
C GLY A 95 -6.99 9.66 7.59
N PHE A 96 -6.48 9.80 6.37
CA PHE A 96 -6.79 10.93 5.48
C PHE A 96 -7.75 10.62 4.33
N VAL A 97 -8.05 9.34 4.12
CA VAL A 97 -8.93 8.84 3.05
C VAL A 97 -10.02 7.96 3.66
N PRO A 98 -11.20 7.86 3.01
CA PRO A 98 -12.21 6.91 3.42
C PRO A 98 -11.70 5.47 3.43
N THR A 99 -12.08 4.68 4.44
CA THR A 99 -11.70 3.25 4.56
C THR A 99 -12.92 2.41 4.93
N LEU A 100 -12.84 1.10 4.73
CA LEU A 100 -13.86 0.18 5.21
C LEU A 100 -13.77 0.03 6.74
N PRO A 101 -14.89 0.18 7.48
CA PRO A 101 -14.94 -0.15 8.89
C PRO A 101 -14.87 -1.67 9.09
N ARG A 102 -14.67 -2.11 10.34
CA ARG A 102 -14.52 -3.54 10.67
C ARG A 102 -15.70 -4.40 10.21
N ASP A 103 -16.92 -3.86 10.24
CA ASP A 103 -18.15 -4.51 9.79
C ASP A 103 -18.51 -4.18 8.32
N GLY A 104 -17.65 -3.40 7.64
CA GLY A 104 -17.87 -2.89 6.29
C GLY A 104 -17.33 -3.77 5.15
N ALA A 105 -16.72 -4.92 5.45
CA ALA A 105 -16.30 -5.87 4.42
C ALA A 105 -17.44 -6.86 4.13
N THR A 106 -18.36 -6.44 3.28
CA THR A 106 -19.49 -7.25 2.84
C THR A 106 -19.58 -7.25 1.32
N GLY A 107 -20.36 -8.16 0.73
CA GLY A 107 -20.53 -8.19 -0.72
C GLY A 107 -19.20 -8.39 -1.46
N ASN A 108 -18.84 -7.43 -2.32
CA ASN A 108 -17.60 -7.47 -3.10
C ASN A 108 -16.35 -7.39 -2.22
N GLU A 109 -16.45 -6.89 -0.99
CA GLU A 109 -15.34 -6.73 -0.05
C GLU A 109 -15.23 -7.89 0.96
N ALA A 110 -16.10 -8.90 0.88
CA ALA A 110 -16.25 -9.92 1.93
C ALA A 110 -14.97 -10.74 2.22
N ASP A 111 -14.01 -10.77 1.30
CA ASP A 111 -12.73 -11.48 1.43
C ASP A 111 -11.65 -10.66 2.15
N LEU A 112 -11.86 -9.36 2.39
CA LEU A 112 -10.79 -8.46 2.85
C LEU A 112 -10.35 -8.70 4.30
N TRP A 113 -11.22 -9.22 5.16
CA TRP A 113 -10.89 -9.51 6.56
C TRP A 113 -10.51 -10.97 6.77
N SER A 114 -9.32 -11.20 7.32
CA SER A 114 -8.94 -12.51 7.87
C SER A 114 -9.47 -12.66 9.29
N ASN A 115 -10.13 -13.78 9.60
CA ASN A 115 -10.56 -14.15 10.95
C ASN A 115 -11.43 -13.09 11.67
N GLY A 116 -12.20 -12.29 10.93
CA GLY A 116 -13.09 -11.25 11.50
C GLY A 116 -12.36 -10.06 12.15
N GLY A 117 -11.07 -9.88 11.84
CA GLY A 117 -10.22 -8.79 12.33
C GLY A 117 -9.62 -7.96 11.20
N THR A 118 -9.24 -6.72 11.53
CA THR A 118 -8.53 -5.82 10.63
C THR A 118 -7.56 -4.95 11.44
N ALA A 119 -6.59 -4.34 10.75
CA ALA A 119 -5.63 -3.39 11.31
C ALA A 119 -5.63 -2.12 10.45
N ASN A 120 -5.33 -0.96 11.04
CA ASN A 120 -5.38 0.32 10.32
C ASN A 120 -4.51 0.33 9.06
N VAL A 121 -3.36 -0.36 9.08
CA VAL A 121 -2.50 -0.51 7.89
C VAL A 121 -3.21 -1.21 6.73
N LEU A 122 -4.05 -2.21 7.02
CA LEU A 122 -4.82 -2.91 5.99
C LEU A 122 -5.96 -2.02 5.49
N ARG A 123 -6.64 -1.34 6.41
CA ARG A 123 -7.76 -0.44 6.10
C ARG A 123 -7.35 0.71 5.18
N ALA A 124 -6.11 1.20 5.26
CA ALA A 124 -5.61 2.29 4.43
C ALA A 124 -5.73 2.06 2.92
N LEU A 125 -5.73 0.80 2.45
CA LEU A 125 -5.87 0.45 1.04
C LEU A 125 -7.32 0.15 0.61
N THR A 126 -8.26 0.09 1.55
CA THR A 126 -9.61 -0.48 1.29
C THR A 126 -10.56 0.43 0.52
N LEU A 127 -10.18 1.68 0.26
CA LEU A 127 -10.93 2.50 -0.71
C LEU A 127 -10.84 1.91 -2.13
N VAL A 128 -9.78 1.15 -2.40
CA VAL A 128 -9.57 0.39 -3.64
C VAL A 128 -9.31 -1.07 -3.24
N PRO A 129 -10.35 -1.90 -3.07
CA PRO A 129 -10.21 -3.26 -2.53
C PRO A 129 -9.13 -4.12 -3.20
N ASP A 130 -8.96 -4.00 -4.51
CA ASP A 130 -7.93 -4.73 -5.24
C ASP A 130 -6.50 -4.32 -4.86
N ALA A 131 -6.27 -3.06 -4.45
CA ALA A 131 -4.98 -2.65 -3.90
C ALA A 131 -4.63 -3.47 -2.64
N LEU A 132 -5.60 -3.70 -1.74
CA LEU A 132 -5.39 -4.55 -0.57
C LEU A 132 -5.19 -6.03 -0.96
N ARG A 133 -5.95 -6.54 -1.94
CA ARG A 133 -5.80 -7.94 -2.41
C ARG A 133 -4.42 -8.19 -3.00
N HIS A 134 -3.95 -7.29 -3.87
CA HIS A 134 -2.62 -7.36 -4.47
C HIS A 134 -1.53 -7.26 -3.40
N TRP A 135 -1.66 -6.33 -2.45
CA TRP A 135 -0.73 -6.20 -1.34
C TRP A 135 -0.67 -7.48 -0.48
N ARG A 136 -1.81 -8.09 -0.16
CA ARG A 136 -1.87 -9.35 0.60
C ARG A 136 -1.21 -10.51 -0.15
N ALA A 137 -1.43 -10.61 -1.46
CA ALA A 137 -0.81 -11.63 -2.30
C ALA A 137 0.73 -11.53 -2.26
N LEU A 138 1.25 -10.31 -2.36
CA LEU A 138 2.69 -10.03 -2.30
C LEU A 138 3.26 -10.27 -0.90
N ALA A 139 2.63 -9.71 0.14
CA ALA A 139 3.08 -9.82 1.53
C ALA A 139 3.18 -11.27 2.00
N ARG A 140 2.23 -12.13 1.58
CA ARG A 140 2.25 -13.57 1.88
C ARG A 140 3.53 -14.25 1.41
N VAL A 141 4.06 -13.85 0.26
CA VAL A 141 5.27 -14.46 -0.33
C VAL A 141 6.52 -13.83 0.27
N GLN A 142 6.62 -12.49 0.24
CA GLN A 142 7.84 -11.79 0.62
C GLN A 142 8.06 -11.64 2.13
N TYR A 143 6.99 -11.58 2.93
CA TYR A 143 7.07 -11.31 4.37
C TYR A 143 6.36 -12.37 5.23
N LEU A 144 5.06 -12.18 5.50
CA LEU A 144 4.19 -13.06 6.27
C LEU A 144 2.76 -12.97 5.72
N SER A 145 2.04 -14.09 5.73
CA SER A 145 0.59 -14.03 5.55
C SER A 145 -0.08 -13.38 6.77
N LEU A 146 -1.28 -12.82 6.58
CA LEU A 146 -2.06 -12.26 7.69
C LEU A 146 -2.37 -13.34 8.73
N GLU A 147 -2.65 -14.57 8.29
CA GLU A 147 -2.90 -15.71 9.17
C GLU A 147 -1.63 -16.11 9.94
N GLY A 148 -0.47 -16.02 9.29
CA GLY A 148 0.84 -16.29 9.88
C GLY A 148 1.28 -15.25 10.91
N MET A 149 0.69 -14.04 10.91
CA MET A 149 1.02 -13.01 11.89
C MET A 149 0.70 -13.41 13.33
N ALA A 150 -0.21 -14.36 13.56
CA ALA A 150 -0.49 -14.88 14.89
C ALA A 150 0.52 -15.96 15.36
N ASN A 151 1.38 -16.45 14.47
CA ASN A 151 2.42 -17.42 14.82
C ASN A 151 3.66 -16.69 15.36
N PHE A 152 3.91 -16.84 16.66
CA PHE A 152 5.07 -16.26 17.35
C PHE A 152 6.32 -17.17 17.33
N GLY A 153 6.23 -18.35 16.71
CA GLY A 153 7.32 -19.29 16.56
C GLY A 153 8.14 -19.11 15.29
N LYS A 154 8.83 -20.17 14.87
CA LYS A 154 9.51 -20.25 13.57
C LYS A 154 8.62 -21.04 12.60
N ALA A 155 8.28 -20.45 11.46
CA ALA A 155 7.60 -21.16 10.38
C ALA A 155 8.57 -22.15 9.71
N ALA A 156 8.08 -23.33 9.31
CA ALA A 156 8.91 -24.41 8.79
C ALA A 156 9.64 -24.06 7.48
N ASP A 157 9.10 -23.10 6.73
CA ASP A 157 9.58 -22.59 5.45
C ASP A 157 10.47 -21.35 5.57
N ARG A 158 10.82 -20.92 6.79
CA ARG A 158 11.61 -19.70 7.03
C ARG A 158 12.92 -20.00 7.75
N SER A 159 13.97 -19.27 7.40
CA SER A 159 15.30 -19.42 8.04
C SER A 159 15.37 -18.74 9.40
N ILE A 160 14.64 -17.64 9.59
CA ILE A 160 14.59 -16.85 10.84
C ILE A 160 13.25 -17.04 11.56
N ASN A 161 13.27 -16.93 12.88
CA ASN A 161 12.05 -17.01 13.71
C ASN A 161 11.35 -15.65 13.81
N ARG A 162 10.14 -15.63 14.38
CA ARG A 162 9.35 -14.41 14.49
C ARG A 162 10.06 -13.27 15.23
N MET A 163 10.76 -13.55 16.34
CA MET A 163 11.47 -12.50 17.10
C MET A 163 12.58 -11.84 16.28
N GLN A 164 13.30 -12.62 15.47
CA GLN A 164 14.32 -12.09 14.57
C GLN A 164 13.71 -11.26 13.44
N MET A 165 12.57 -11.68 12.90
CA MET A 165 11.82 -10.90 11.91
C MET A 165 11.40 -9.54 12.50
N GLU A 166 10.82 -9.53 13.69
CA GLU A 166 10.40 -8.30 14.37
C GLU A 166 11.58 -7.40 14.73
N LEU A 167 12.76 -7.95 15.06
CA LEU A 167 13.96 -7.14 15.27
C LEU A 167 14.38 -6.40 14.00
N VAL A 168 14.38 -7.10 12.86
CA VAL A 168 14.69 -6.48 11.56
C VAL A 168 13.61 -5.47 11.17
N ALA A 169 12.33 -5.84 11.27
CA ALA A 169 11.20 -4.97 10.97
C ALA A 169 11.22 -3.71 11.85
N GLY A 170 11.44 -3.85 13.15
CA GLY A 170 11.55 -2.72 14.09
C GLY A 170 12.71 -1.79 13.76
N ARG A 171 13.86 -2.32 13.32
CA ARG A 171 14.98 -1.49 12.87
C ARG A 171 14.64 -0.73 11.59
N VAL A 172 13.98 -1.38 10.63
CA VAL A 172 13.53 -0.75 9.38
C VAL A 172 12.51 0.35 9.69
N SER A 173 11.51 0.08 10.52
CA SER A 173 10.51 1.06 10.96
C SER A 173 11.16 2.26 11.65
N ALA A 174 12.17 2.04 12.50
CA ALA A 174 12.88 3.14 13.16
C ALA A 174 13.69 4.00 12.17
N ILE A 175 14.32 3.41 11.15
CA ILE A 175 15.05 4.15 10.12
C ILE A 175 14.08 4.95 9.24
N ASN A 176 12.97 4.32 8.85
CA ASN A 176 11.96 4.91 7.96
C ASN A 176 10.92 5.78 8.69
N GLN A 177 11.07 5.97 10.01
CA GLN A 177 10.15 6.77 10.83
C GLN A 177 8.67 6.32 10.71
N CYS A 178 8.45 5.00 10.58
CA CYS A 178 7.11 4.42 10.51
C CYS A 178 6.51 4.31 11.93
N PHE A 179 5.87 5.38 12.39
CA PHE A 179 5.19 5.44 13.69
C PHE A 179 3.67 5.25 13.56
N TYR A 180 3.06 4.73 14.62
CA TYR A 180 1.61 4.55 14.74
C TYR A 180 0.98 5.59 15.66
#